data_AF-A0A8H3MAF1-F1
#
_entry.id   AF-A0A8H3MAF1-F1
#
_cell.length_a   1.000
_cell.length_b   1.000
_cell.length_c   1.000
_cell.angle_alpha   90.00
_cell.angle_beta   90.00
_cell.angle_gamma   90.00
#
_symmetry.space_group_name_H-M   'P 1'
#
loop_
_entity.id
_entity.type
_entity.pdbx_description
1 polymer ?
#
loop_
_entity_poly.entity_id
_entity_poly.type
_entity_poly.pdbx_seq_one_letter_code
_entity_poly.pdbx_strand_id
1 'polypeptide(L)'
;MLNKRALNYTLQEFINEARHEFYEYTKLNPILLITIGGILVFLIIFYFIARCKYPKGRNTVIFVIALMILDFCLDVAFVVNNVWDVPFLFLPSLLTILVPAGFNVFSAFVVMIQQTFSKNNGELFKKWLHRHTTMAGAFTILSMLHIEILKLLTSNLLHLDLFNAPFNNTARKLLFTVGLINVFIEDIPQFVILILYFKGVGINFTFIPLFTLFINFISLLSTAINRIYELISFPSDKSERQHHN
;
A
#
# COMPACT_ATOMS: atom_id res chain seq x y z
N MET A 1 2.50 23.68 -30.69
CA MET A 1 3.73 23.87 -29.88
C MET A 1 3.41 24.86 -28.77
N LEU A 2 3.25 24.40 -27.53
CA LEU A 2 3.12 25.30 -26.38
C LEU A 2 4.42 26.08 -26.20
N ASN A 3 4.32 27.42 -26.13
CA ASN A 3 5.45 28.31 -25.90
C ASN A 3 6.08 27.97 -24.53
N LYS A 4 7.39 27.68 -24.47
CA LYS A 4 8.10 27.36 -23.22
C LYS A 4 7.85 28.39 -22.11
N ARG A 5 7.66 29.67 -22.48
CA ARG A 5 7.29 30.73 -21.52
C ARG A 5 5.90 30.55 -20.90
N ALA A 6 4.91 30.15 -21.69
CA ALA A 6 3.56 29.89 -21.20
C ALA A 6 3.53 28.67 -20.27
N LEU A 7 4.29 27.62 -20.60
CA LEU A 7 4.41 26.43 -19.75
C LEU A 7 5.07 26.75 -18.40
N ASN A 8 6.15 27.53 -18.41
CA ASN A 8 6.82 27.96 -17.16
C ASN A 8 5.89 28.80 -16.29
N TYR A 9 5.09 29.68 -16.89
CA TYR A 9 4.12 30.50 -16.18
C TYR A 9 3.03 29.65 -15.52
N THR A 10 2.43 28.70 -16.25
CA THR A 10 1.41 27.79 -15.70
C THR A 10 1.96 26.87 -14.60
N LEU A 11 3.22 26.43 -14.73
CA LEU A 11 3.86 25.61 -13.70
C LEU A 11 4.10 26.42 -12.42
N GLN A 12 4.50 27.68 -12.57
CA GLN A 12 4.76 28.55 -11.43
C GLN A 12 3.47 28.93 -10.70
N GLU A 13 2.37 29.16 -11.43
CA GLU A 13 1.04 29.33 -10.83
C GLU A 13 0.61 28.08 -10.04
N PHE A 14 0.76 26.88 -10.63
CA PHE A 14 0.45 25.63 -9.93
C PHE A 14 1.28 25.45 -8.65
N ILE A 15 2.58 25.75 -8.70
CA ILE A 15 3.47 25.66 -7.51
C ILE A 15 3.06 26.67 -6.43
N ASN A 16 2.68 27.88 -6.84
CA ASN A 16 2.23 28.90 -5.90
C ASN A 16 0.93 28.49 -5.22
N GLU A 17 -0.02 27.94 -5.98
CA GLU A 17 -1.28 27.48 -5.43
C GLU A 17 -1.10 26.25 -4.52
N ALA A 18 -0.26 25.29 -4.92
CA ALA A 18 0.09 24.15 -4.07
C ALA A 18 0.71 24.59 -2.73
N ARG A 19 1.55 25.62 -2.76
CA ARG A 19 2.12 26.23 -1.54
C ARG A 19 1.06 26.92 -0.71
N HIS A 20 0.15 27.65 -1.35
CA HIS A 20 -0.94 28.36 -0.70
C HIS A 20 -1.90 27.38 0.00
N GLU A 21 -2.37 26.35 -0.70
CA GLU A 21 -3.20 25.27 -0.16
C GLU A 21 -2.53 24.57 1.03
N PHE A 22 -1.24 24.23 0.91
CA PHE A 22 -0.49 23.64 2.04
C PHE A 22 -0.44 24.58 3.25
N TYR A 23 -0.19 25.87 3.03
CA TYR A 23 -0.10 26.86 4.10
C TYR A 23 -1.45 27.10 4.78
N GLU A 24 -2.52 27.31 4.00
CA GLU A 24 -3.86 27.51 4.55
C GLU A 24 -4.36 26.25 5.26
N TYR A 25 -4.13 25.05 4.69
CA TYR A 25 -4.52 23.80 5.34
C TYR A 25 -3.82 23.59 6.69
N THR A 26 -2.51 23.85 6.76
CA THR A 26 -1.73 23.73 8.00
C THR A 26 -2.08 24.79 9.05
N LYS A 27 -2.38 26.01 8.61
CA LYS A 27 -2.83 27.11 9.47
C LYS A 27 -4.23 26.88 10.05
N LEU A 28 -5.16 26.34 9.25
CA LEU A 28 -6.52 26.05 9.67
C LEU A 28 -6.62 24.81 10.56
N ASN A 29 -5.69 23.85 10.40
CA ASN A 29 -5.74 22.55 11.10
C ASN A 29 -4.44 22.20 11.85
N PRO A 30 -3.99 23.02 12.83
CA PRO A 30 -2.75 22.75 13.56
C PRO A 30 -2.80 21.43 14.35
N ILE A 31 -3.97 21.03 14.82
CA ILE A 31 -4.20 19.75 15.52
C ILE A 31 -3.87 18.56 14.60
N LEU A 32 -4.23 18.65 13.32
CA LEU A 32 -3.97 17.60 12.35
C LEU A 32 -2.48 17.45 12.08
N LEU A 33 -1.73 18.55 12.01
CA LEU A 33 -0.27 18.52 11.87
C LEU A 33 0.41 17.88 13.09
N ILE A 34 -0.03 18.24 14.30
CA ILE A 34 0.43 17.60 15.54
C ILE A 34 0.10 16.10 15.52
N THR A 35 -1.10 15.73 15.03
CA THR A 35 -1.54 14.34 14.93
C THR A 35 -0.67 13.55 13.96
N ILE A 36 -0.41 14.07 12.75
CA ILE A 36 0.48 13.44 11.76
C ILE A 36 1.89 13.29 12.33
N GLY A 37 2.44 14.35 12.93
CA GLY A 37 3.75 14.31 13.59
C GLY A 37 3.83 13.28 14.71
N GLY A 38 2.78 13.21 15.55
CA GLY A 38 2.67 12.22 16.62
C GLY A 38 2.63 10.79 16.11
N ILE A 39 1.85 10.52 15.06
CA ILE A 39 1.79 9.19 14.41
C ILE A 39 3.17 8.82 13.85
N LEU A 40 3.86 9.73 13.17
CA LEU A 40 5.20 9.48 12.63
C LEU A 40 6.21 9.15 13.74
N VAL A 41 6.23 9.92 14.81
CA VAL A 41 7.10 9.67 15.97
C VAL A 41 6.76 8.31 16.61
N PHE A 42 5.47 8.00 16.78
CA PHE A 42 5.02 6.71 17.29
C PHE A 42 5.51 5.54 16.42
N LEU A 43 5.38 5.63 15.10
CA LEU A 43 5.84 4.59 14.17
C LEU A 43 7.36 4.40 14.25
N ILE A 44 8.13 5.48 14.37
CA ILE A 44 9.60 5.43 14.54
C ILE A 44 9.97 4.75 15.85
N ILE A 45 9.36 5.15 16.97
CA ILE A 45 9.59 4.52 18.27
C ILE A 45 9.23 3.03 18.21
N PHE A 46 8.08 2.68 17.62
CA PHE A 46 7.64 1.30 17.48
C PHE A 46 8.60 0.47 16.62
N TYR A 47 9.12 1.04 15.53
CA TYR A 47 10.16 0.42 14.72
C TYR A 47 11.42 0.12 15.52
N PHE A 48 11.92 1.08 16.30
CA PHE A 48 13.10 0.88 17.14
C PHE A 48 12.85 -0.21 18.19
N ILE A 49 11.70 -0.21 18.86
CA ILE A 49 11.34 -1.27 19.82
C ILE A 49 11.34 -2.65 19.12
N ALA A 50 10.72 -2.76 17.95
CA ALA A 50 10.70 -3.99 17.17
C ALA A 50 12.12 -4.45 16.76
N ARG A 51 12.97 -3.50 16.35
CA ARG A 51 14.36 -3.76 15.97
C ARG A 51 15.22 -4.17 17.15
N CYS A 52 15.06 -3.55 18.31
CA CYS A 52 15.77 -3.92 19.52
C CYS A 52 15.37 -5.32 20.01
N LYS A 53 14.07 -5.63 19.98
CA LYS A 53 13.57 -6.93 20.46
C LYS A 53 13.94 -8.10 19.54
N TYR A 54 13.80 -7.92 18.22
CA TYR A 54 14.15 -8.96 17.25
C TYR A 54 14.75 -8.36 15.98
N PRO A 55 16.09 -8.18 15.92
CA PRO A 55 16.79 -7.61 14.77
C PRO A 55 16.68 -8.44 13.50
N LYS A 56 16.44 -9.75 13.61
CA LYS A 56 16.27 -10.65 12.45
C LYS A 56 14.87 -10.57 11.84
N GLY A 57 13.92 -9.91 12.49
CA GLY A 57 12.56 -9.71 11.99
C GLY A 57 12.51 -8.67 10.87
N ARG A 58 11.50 -8.79 10.01
CA ARG A 58 11.23 -7.83 8.92
C ARG A 58 10.50 -6.60 9.48
N ASN A 59 11.17 -5.84 10.34
CA ASN A 59 10.54 -4.75 11.09
C ASN A 59 10.16 -3.53 10.22
N THR A 60 10.71 -3.42 9.01
CA THR A 60 10.31 -2.40 8.02
C THR A 60 8.85 -2.56 7.57
N VAL A 61 8.23 -3.72 7.82
CA VAL A 61 6.80 -3.97 7.54
C VAL A 61 5.88 -2.97 8.24
N ILE A 62 6.28 -2.40 9.38
CA ILE A 62 5.52 -1.38 10.12
C ILE A 62 5.22 -0.17 9.22
N PHE A 63 6.26 0.36 8.57
CA PHE A 63 6.12 1.52 7.69
C PHE A 63 5.34 1.18 6.42
N VAL A 64 5.57 -0.01 5.87
CA VAL A 64 4.85 -0.49 4.68
C VAL A 64 3.33 -0.55 4.93
N ILE A 65 2.90 -1.07 6.08
CA ILE A 65 1.48 -1.13 6.44
C ILE A 65 0.92 0.26 6.70
N ALA A 66 1.65 1.12 7.42
CA ALA A 66 1.23 2.49 7.66
C ALA A 66 0.99 3.25 6.35
N LEU A 67 1.86 3.06 5.36
CA LEU A 67 1.70 3.63 4.02
C LEU A 67 0.47 3.05 3.30
N MET A 68 0.24 1.74 3.35
CA MET A 68 -0.96 1.12 2.74
C MET A 68 -2.27 1.65 3.35
N ILE A 69 -2.32 1.83 4.68
CA ILE A 69 -3.49 2.39 5.35
C ILE A 69 -3.68 3.86 4.94
N LEU A 70 -2.60 4.64 4.90
CA LEU A 70 -2.66 6.05 4.50
C LEU A 70 -3.16 6.21 3.07
N ASP A 71 -2.64 5.41 2.14
CA ASP A 71 -3.01 5.39 0.72
C ASP A 71 -4.52 5.15 0.55
N PHE A 72 -5.05 4.09 1.16
CA PHE A 72 -6.49 3.80 1.17
C PHE A 72 -7.32 4.95 1.79
N CYS A 73 -6.88 5.51 2.92
CA CYS A 73 -7.57 6.62 3.56
C CYS A 73 -7.64 7.87 2.65
N LEU A 74 -6.57 8.15 1.91
CA LEU A 74 -6.51 9.29 0.99
C LEU A 74 -7.37 9.09 -0.25
N ASP A 75 -7.46 7.86 -0.77
CA ASP A 75 -8.34 7.54 -1.88
C ASP A 75 -9.82 7.68 -1.49
N VAL A 76 -10.19 7.17 -0.31
CA VAL A 76 -11.54 7.38 0.24
C VAL A 76 -11.82 8.87 0.46
N ALA A 77 -10.88 9.60 1.05
CA ALA A 77 -11.04 11.04 1.28
C ALA A 77 -11.22 11.82 -0.03
N PHE A 78 -10.50 11.45 -1.08
CA PHE A 78 -10.63 12.04 -2.42
C PHE A 78 -12.03 11.78 -3.01
N VAL A 79 -12.52 10.55 -2.96
CA VAL A 79 -13.86 10.20 -3.46
C VAL A 79 -14.97 10.89 -2.69
N VAL A 80 -14.84 10.99 -1.36
CA VAL A 80 -15.88 11.60 -0.52
C VAL A 80 -15.93 13.11 -0.70
N ASN A 81 -14.78 13.79 -0.72
CA ASN A 81 -14.73 15.25 -0.59
C ASN A 81 -14.46 16.00 -1.89
N ASN A 82 -13.80 15.38 -2.88
CA ASN A 82 -13.22 16.12 -4.01
C ASN A 82 -13.75 15.71 -5.37
N VAL A 83 -14.08 14.44 -5.57
CA VAL A 83 -14.47 13.95 -6.91
C VAL A 83 -15.72 14.65 -7.47
N TRP A 84 -16.54 15.26 -6.60
CA TRP A 84 -17.72 16.03 -6.99
C TRP A 84 -17.40 17.29 -7.80
N ASP A 85 -16.18 17.84 -7.70
CA ASP A 85 -15.74 18.96 -8.53
C ASP A 85 -15.65 18.57 -10.02
N VAL A 86 -15.50 17.26 -10.29
CA VAL A 86 -15.44 16.69 -11.65
C VAL A 86 -16.35 15.45 -11.72
N PRO A 87 -17.68 15.61 -11.82
CA PRO A 87 -18.65 14.54 -11.53
C PRO A 87 -18.48 13.25 -12.36
N PHE A 88 -18.00 13.34 -13.59
CA PHE A 88 -17.79 12.16 -14.44
C PHE A 88 -16.68 11.23 -13.90
N LEU A 89 -15.82 11.71 -13.00
CA LEU A 89 -14.79 10.91 -12.34
C LEU A 89 -15.33 10.14 -11.12
N PHE A 90 -16.53 10.42 -10.63
CA PHE A 90 -17.08 9.77 -9.43
C PHE A 90 -17.13 8.24 -9.58
N LEU A 91 -17.79 7.75 -10.63
CA LEU A 91 -17.94 6.30 -10.83
C LEU A 91 -16.58 5.60 -11.08
N PRO A 92 -15.69 6.11 -11.95
CA PRO A 92 -14.33 5.58 -12.07
C PRO A 92 -13.58 5.51 -10.74
N SER A 93 -13.62 6.58 -9.93
CA SER A 93 -12.89 6.66 -8.65
C SER A 93 -13.47 5.72 -7.59
N LEU A 94 -14.78 5.50 -7.61
CA LEU A 94 -15.41 4.53 -6.72
C LEU A 94 -15.01 3.09 -7.11
N LEU A 95 -14.93 2.81 -8.41
CA LEU A 95 -14.54 1.49 -8.91
C LEU A 95 -13.07 1.16 -8.61
N THR A 96 -12.17 2.14 -8.63
CA THR A 96 -10.76 1.95 -8.25
C THR A 96 -10.56 1.62 -6.77
N ILE A 97 -11.55 1.88 -5.91
CA ILE A 97 -11.52 1.43 -4.50
C ILE A 97 -12.21 0.06 -4.36
N LEU A 98 -13.42 -0.09 -4.90
CA LEU A 98 -14.24 -1.28 -4.65
C LEU A 98 -13.72 -2.54 -5.36
N VAL A 99 -13.23 -2.41 -6.60
CA VAL A 99 -12.75 -3.56 -7.38
C VAL A 99 -11.48 -4.16 -6.75
N PRO A 100 -10.43 -3.37 -6.44
CA PRO A 100 -9.24 -3.89 -5.78
C PRO A 100 -9.53 -4.40 -4.37
N ALA A 101 -10.38 -3.73 -3.60
CA ALA A 101 -10.75 -4.20 -2.26
C ALA A 101 -11.41 -5.59 -2.30
N GLY A 102 -12.37 -5.79 -3.20
CA GLY A 102 -13.01 -7.09 -3.41
C GLY A 102 -12.02 -8.16 -3.90
N PHE A 103 -11.18 -7.81 -4.87
CA PHE A 103 -10.14 -8.69 -5.42
C PHE A 103 -9.11 -9.10 -4.35
N ASN A 104 -8.72 -8.19 -3.48
CA ASN A 104 -7.77 -8.43 -2.40
C ASN A 104 -8.33 -9.38 -1.35
N VAL A 105 -9.55 -9.18 -0.89
CA VAL A 105 -10.20 -10.10 0.08
C VAL A 105 -10.36 -11.49 -0.54
N PHE A 106 -10.84 -11.56 -1.77
CA PHE A 106 -10.99 -12.84 -2.47
C PHE A 106 -9.64 -13.57 -2.58
N SER A 107 -8.59 -12.86 -3.02
CA SER A 107 -7.25 -13.41 -3.14
C SER A 107 -6.66 -13.82 -1.79
N ALA A 108 -6.93 -13.08 -0.71
CA ALA A 108 -6.53 -13.44 0.63
C ALA A 108 -7.20 -14.74 1.10
N PHE A 109 -8.50 -14.91 0.86
CA PHE A 109 -9.17 -16.20 1.12
C PHE A 109 -8.54 -17.34 0.33
N VAL A 110 -8.25 -17.13 -0.96
CA VAL A 110 -7.55 -18.12 -1.79
C VAL A 110 -6.18 -18.48 -1.20
N VAL A 111 -5.39 -17.49 -0.76
CA VAL A 111 -4.09 -17.73 -0.09
C VAL A 111 -4.28 -18.57 1.18
N MET A 112 -5.23 -18.23 2.04
CA MET A 112 -5.47 -18.93 3.31
C MET A 112 -5.92 -20.39 3.08
N ILE A 113 -6.81 -20.62 2.11
CA ILE A 113 -7.26 -21.96 1.71
C ILE A 113 -6.09 -22.74 1.12
N GLN A 114 -5.35 -22.15 0.17
CA GLN A 114 -4.22 -22.78 -0.46
C GLN A 114 -3.13 -23.18 0.55
N GLN A 115 -2.88 -22.35 1.57
CA GLN A 115 -1.97 -22.70 2.67
C GLN A 115 -2.48 -23.88 3.49
N THR A 116 -3.77 -23.90 3.80
CA THR A 116 -4.40 -24.97 4.59
C THR A 116 -4.29 -26.33 3.89
N PHE A 117 -4.45 -26.38 2.57
CA PHE A 117 -4.44 -27.63 1.80
C PHE A 117 -3.09 -27.96 1.14
N SER A 118 -2.06 -27.13 1.35
CA SER A 118 -0.76 -27.36 0.74
C SER A 118 -0.06 -28.59 1.31
N LYS A 119 0.48 -29.43 0.43
CA LYS A 119 1.37 -30.54 0.82
C LYS A 119 2.62 -30.04 1.55
N ASN A 120 3.07 -28.83 1.20
CA ASN A 120 4.23 -28.19 1.80
C ASN A 120 3.77 -27.27 2.93
N ASN A 121 4.07 -27.68 4.17
CA ASN A 121 3.77 -26.94 5.42
C ASN A 121 2.29 -26.80 5.79
N GLY A 122 1.34 -27.45 5.09
CA GLY A 122 -0.09 -27.32 5.41
C GLY A 122 -0.45 -27.72 6.84
N GLU A 123 0.15 -28.78 7.37
CA GLU A 123 -0.07 -29.21 8.77
C GLU A 123 0.47 -28.19 9.79
N LEU A 124 1.63 -27.59 9.53
CA LEU A 124 2.18 -26.51 10.37
C LEU A 124 1.29 -25.27 10.31
N PHE A 125 0.81 -24.93 9.12
CA PHE A 125 -0.10 -23.81 8.92
C PHE A 125 -1.44 -24.04 9.61
N LYS A 126 -2.03 -25.23 9.53
CA LYS A 126 -3.27 -25.57 10.27
C LYS A 126 -3.10 -25.41 11.78
N LYS A 127 -1.98 -25.87 12.34
CA LYS A 127 -1.68 -25.70 13.77
C LYS A 127 -1.56 -24.23 14.15
N TRP A 128 -0.85 -23.45 13.34
CA TRP A 128 -0.74 -22.00 13.53
C TRP A 128 -2.10 -21.31 13.40
N LEU A 129 -2.88 -21.65 12.37
CA LEU A 129 -4.19 -21.10 12.09
C LEU A 129 -5.15 -21.38 13.24
N HIS A 130 -5.20 -22.62 13.74
CA HIS A 130 -6.05 -22.98 14.88
C HIS A 130 -5.69 -22.18 16.15
N ARG A 131 -4.40 -21.88 16.37
CA ARG A 131 -3.96 -21.07 17.51
C ARG A 131 -4.32 -19.59 17.35
N HIS A 132 -4.39 -19.09 16.12
CA HIS A 132 -4.53 -17.66 15.81
C HIS A 132 -5.74 -17.34 14.92
N THR A 133 -6.79 -18.17 14.94
CA THR A 133 -7.93 -18.12 14.01
C THR A 133 -8.53 -16.72 13.88
N THR A 134 -8.79 -16.07 15.02
CA THR A 134 -9.40 -14.72 15.04
C THR A 134 -8.52 -13.69 14.34
N MET A 135 -7.21 -13.70 14.62
CA MET A 135 -6.29 -12.76 14.01
C MET A 135 -6.07 -13.06 12.54
N ALA A 136 -5.96 -14.34 12.17
CA ALA A 136 -5.86 -14.76 10.77
C ALA A 136 -7.09 -14.30 9.96
N GLY A 137 -8.30 -14.47 10.51
CA GLY A 137 -9.53 -13.94 9.93
C GLY A 137 -9.52 -12.41 9.81
N ALA A 138 -9.11 -11.72 10.88
CA ALA A 138 -8.99 -10.26 10.86
C ALA A 138 -8.04 -9.75 9.77
N PHE A 139 -6.84 -10.35 9.64
CA PHE A 139 -5.89 -10.00 8.59
C PHE A 139 -6.35 -10.37 7.18
N THR A 140 -7.19 -11.41 7.04
CA THR A 140 -7.83 -11.78 5.77
C THR A 140 -8.90 -10.78 5.34
N ILE A 141 -9.62 -10.18 6.29
CA ILE A 141 -10.58 -9.12 5.98
C ILE A 141 -9.83 -7.80 5.75
N LEU A 142 -8.85 -7.49 6.62
CA LEU A 142 -8.05 -6.27 6.55
C LEU A 142 -7.24 -6.17 5.25
N SER A 143 -6.95 -7.30 4.60
CA SER A 143 -6.32 -7.30 3.28
C SER A 143 -7.17 -6.58 2.23
N MET A 144 -8.45 -6.29 2.48
CA MET A 144 -9.24 -5.40 1.62
C MET A 144 -8.53 -4.08 1.32
N LEU A 145 -7.77 -3.56 2.29
CA LEU A 145 -6.98 -2.34 2.10
C LEU A 145 -5.83 -2.59 1.13
N HIS A 146 -5.12 -3.70 1.30
CA HIS A 146 -4.06 -4.12 0.40
C HIS A 146 -3.66 -5.59 0.68
N ILE A 147 -3.46 -6.40 -0.36
CA ILE A 147 -3.14 -7.84 -0.19
C ILE A 147 -1.85 -8.08 0.61
N GLU A 148 -0.89 -7.16 0.52
CA GLU A 148 0.41 -7.30 1.18
C GLU A 148 0.34 -7.17 2.71
N ILE A 149 -0.79 -6.75 3.26
CA ILE A 149 -1.05 -6.81 4.70
C ILE A 149 -0.87 -8.25 5.23
N LEU A 150 -1.18 -9.28 4.43
CA LEU A 150 -0.92 -10.68 4.80
C LEU A 150 0.57 -11.00 4.99
N LYS A 151 1.50 -10.24 4.38
CA LYS A 151 2.95 -10.42 4.60
C LYS A 151 3.32 -10.13 6.07
N LEU A 152 2.51 -9.36 6.81
CA LEU A 152 2.70 -9.12 8.25
C LEU A 152 2.68 -10.42 9.06
N LEU A 153 1.79 -11.34 8.69
CA LEU A 153 1.68 -12.65 9.34
C LEU A 153 2.96 -13.47 9.23
N THR A 154 3.86 -13.14 8.30
CA THR A 154 5.12 -13.85 8.04
C THR A 154 6.37 -13.03 8.41
N SER A 155 6.18 -11.85 9.02
CA SER A 155 7.24 -10.85 9.21
C SER A 155 8.17 -11.12 10.39
N ASN A 156 7.81 -12.05 11.28
CA ASN A 156 8.45 -12.27 12.58
C ASN A 156 8.51 -11.01 13.45
N LEU A 157 7.53 -10.12 13.32
CA LEU A 157 7.48 -8.87 14.06
C LEU A 157 7.47 -9.15 15.57
N LEU A 158 8.39 -8.51 16.30
CA LEU A 158 8.57 -8.65 17.76
C LEU A 158 8.80 -10.09 18.26
N HIS A 159 9.11 -11.04 17.35
CA HIS A 159 9.18 -12.48 17.62
C HIS A 159 7.89 -13.04 18.24
N LEU A 160 6.73 -12.47 17.91
CA LEU A 160 5.43 -12.98 18.33
C LEU A 160 5.01 -14.14 17.42
N ASP A 161 4.55 -15.25 18.02
CA ASP A 161 4.02 -16.41 17.28
C ASP A 161 2.95 -16.03 16.24
N LEU A 162 2.15 -15.00 16.55
CA LEU A 162 1.15 -14.44 15.65
C LEU A 162 1.74 -13.97 14.31
N PHE A 163 2.96 -13.42 14.29
CA PHE A 163 3.60 -12.90 13.09
C PHE A 163 4.62 -13.88 12.50
N ASN A 164 4.53 -15.16 12.87
CA ASN A 164 5.38 -16.25 12.38
C ASN A 164 4.57 -17.36 11.68
N ALA A 165 3.62 -16.96 10.83
CA ALA A 165 2.82 -17.88 10.03
C ALA A 165 3.71 -18.62 9.02
N PRO A 166 3.61 -19.96 8.90
CA PRO A 166 4.51 -20.77 8.07
C PRO A 166 4.10 -20.78 6.59
N PHE A 167 4.05 -19.60 5.95
CA PHE A 167 3.67 -19.49 4.54
C PHE A 167 4.69 -20.17 3.64
N ASN A 168 4.24 -21.10 2.80
CA ASN A 168 5.08 -21.73 1.78
C ASN A 168 5.37 -20.80 0.59
N ASN A 169 6.31 -21.22 -0.27
CA ASN A 169 6.75 -20.44 -1.43
C ASN A 169 5.62 -20.16 -2.43
N THR A 170 4.63 -21.05 -2.54
CA THR A 170 3.48 -20.85 -3.43
C THR A 170 2.60 -19.69 -2.96
N ALA A 171 2.30 -19.57 -1.66
CA ALA A 171 1.58 -18.39 -1.17
C ALA A 171 2.39 -17.11 -1.32
N ARG A 172 3.70 -17.15 -1.06
CA ARG A 172 4.55 -15.96 -1.23
C ARG A 172 4.53 -15.47 -2.67
N LYS A 173 4.63 -16.40 -3.65
CA LYS A 173 4.48 -16.10 -5.08
C LYS A 173 3.08 -15.57 -5.41
N LEU A 174 2.02 -16.18 -4.86
CA LEU A 174 0.65 -15.72 -5.07
C LEU A 174 0.43 -14.30 -4.54
N LEU A 175 0.86 -13.99 -3.31
CA LEU A 175 0.82 -12.64 -2.74
C LEU A 175 1.58 -11.63 -3.60
N PHE A 176 2.75 -12.03 -4.12
CA PHE A 176 3.52 -11.20 -5.05
C PHE A 176 2.73 -10.92 -6.33
N THR A 177 2.17 -11.96 -6.96
CA THR A 177 1.41 -11.84 -8.21
C THR A 177 0.15 -10.99 -8.03
N VAL A 178 -0.60 -11.19 -6.94
CA VAL A 178 -1.80 -10.39 -6.65
C VAL A 178 -1.42 -8.93 -6.43
N GLY A 179 -0.36 -8.67 -5.65
CA GLY A 179 0.13 -7.30 -5.47
C GLY A 179 0.64 -6.66 -6.76
N LEU A 180 1.07 -7.45 -7.76
CA LEU A 180 1.42 -6.93 -9.08
C LEU A 180 0.16 -6.58 -9.90
N ILE A 181 -0.89 -7.39 -9.79
CA ILE A 181 -2.17 -7.13 -10.45
C ILE A 181 -2.78 -5.83 -9.88
N ASN A 182 -2.69 -5.59 -8.57
CA ASN A 182 -3.18 -4.35 -7.94
C ASN A 182 -2.63 -3.08 -8.59
N VAL A 183 -1.35 -3.07 -8.97
CA VAL A 183 -0.76 -1.92 -9.68
C VAL A 183 -1.57 -1.53 -10.92
N PHE A 184 -2.12 -2.52 -11.64
CA PHE A 184 -2.89 -2.29 -12.87
C PHE A 184 -4.37 -1.98 -12.63
N ILE A 185 -4.95 -2.43 -11.52
CA ILE A 185 -6.39 -2.26 -11.22
C ILE A 185 -6.67 -1.14 -10.21
N GLU A 186 -5.66 -0.70 -9.46
CA GLU A 186 -5.73 0.28 -8.37
C GLU A 186 -4.77 1.44 -8.66
N ASP A 187 -3.45 1.26 -8.46
CA ASP A 187 -2.46 2.33 -8.46
C ASP A 187 -2.43 3.15 -9.77
N ILE A 188 -2.34 2.48 -10.93
CA ILE A 188 -2.28 3.16 -12.24
C ILE A 188 -3.62 3.87 -12.55
N PRO A 189 -4.79 3.20 -12.47
CA PRO A 189 -6.07 3.86 -12.64
C PRO A 189 -6.26 5.07 -11.71
N GLN A 190 -5.93 4.94 -10.43
CA GLN A 190 -6.07 6.01 -9.44
C GLN A 190 -5.17 7.21 -9.77
N PHE A 191 -3.92 6.95 -10.15
CA PHE A 191 -3.00 7.99 -10.60
C PHE A 191 -3.51 8.72 -11.86
N VAL A 192 -4.07 7.99 -12.82
CA VAL A 192 -4.68 8.59 -14.02
C VAL A 192 -5.90 9.44 -13.67
N ILE A 193 -6.77 8.97 -12.77
CA ILE A 193 -7.94 9.71 -12.29
C ILE A 193 -7.53 11.03 -11.64
N LEU A 194 -6.48 11.03 -10.80
CA LEU A 194 -5.98 12.26 -10.18
C LEU A 194 -5.46 13.25 -11.23
N ILE A 195 -4.72 12.78 -12.24
CA ILE A 195 -4.29 13.64 -13.36
C ILE A 195 -5.50 14.26 -14.07
N LEU A 196 -6.56 13.48 -14.31
CA LEU A 196 -7.79 13.98 -14.94
C LEU A 196 -8.53 14.97 -14.04
N TYR A 197 -8.55 14.74 -12.72
CA TYR A 197 -9.12 15.67 -11.74
C TYR A 197 -8.42 17.03 -11.80
N PHE A 198 -7.09 17.06 -11.74
CA PHE A 198 -6.32 18.30 -11.85
C PHE A 198 -6.53 19.02 -13.18
N LYS A 199 -6.71 18.27 -14.28
CA LYS A 199 -7.08 18.86 -15.57
C LYS A 199 -8.49 19.47 -15.55
N GLY A 200 -9.43 18.88 -14.82
CA GLY A 200 -10.80 19.36 -14.72
C GLY A 200 -10.93 20.61 -13.84
N VAL A 201 -10.27 20.63 -12.69
CA VAL A 201 -10.35 21.73 -11.71
C VAL A 201 -9.38 22.87 -12.01
N GLY A 202 -8.29 22.61 -12.74
CA GLY A 202 -7.27 23.60 -13.05
C GLY A 202 -6.45 23.96 -11.80
N ILE A 203 -6.33 25.26 -11.51
CA ILE A 203 -5.61 25.75 -10.31
C ILE A 203 -6.48 25.72 -9.04
N ASN A 204 -7.79 25.56 -9.12
CA ASN A 204 -8.68 25.64 -7.94
C ASN A 204 -8.76 24.34 -7.14
N PHE A 205 -7.68 23.55 -7.10
CA PHE A 205 -7.64 22.28 -6.39
C PHE A 205 -7.42 22.50 -4.90
N THR A 206 -7.80 21.51 -4.09
CA THR A 206 -7.53 21.52 -2.65
C THR A 206 -6.34 20.65 -2.26
N PHE A 207 -5.89 20.77 -1.02
CA PHE A 207 -4.77 19.98 -0.49
C PHE A 207 -4.93 18.45 -0.61
N ILE A 208 -6.12 17.89 -0.39
CA ILE A 208 -6.33 16.42 -0.35
C ILE A 208 -5.92 15.75 -1.68
N PRO A 209 -6.47 16.10 -2.86
CA PRO A 209 -6.05 15.54 -4.15
C PRO A 209 -4.55 15.67 -4.43
N LEU A 210 -3.93 16.77 -4.00
CA LEU A 210 -2.49 17.00 -4.18
C LEU A 210 -1.67 16.01 -3.35
N PHE A 211 -2.07 15.83 -2.09
CA PHE A 211 -1.42 14.88 -1.20
C PHE A 211 -1.64 13.44 -1.65
N THR A 212 -2.86 13.09 -2.07
CA THR A 212 -3.19 11.78 -2.65
C THR A 212 -2.35 11.50 -3.90
N LEU A 213 -2.14 12.48 -4.80
CA LEU A 213 -1.28 12.32 -5.98
C LEU A 213 0.18 12.06 -5.60
N PHE A 214 0.70 12.77 -4.59
CA PHE A 214 2.06 12.60 -4.12
C PHE A 214 2.28 11.21 -3.49
N ILE A 215 1.34 10.75 -2.65
CA ILE A 215 1.39 9.42 -2.05
C ILE A 215 1.28 8.33 -3.11
N ASN A 216 0.33 8.43 -4.05
CA ASN A 216 0.21 7.48 -5.16
C ASN A 216 1.50 7.38 -6.00
N PHE A 217 2.17 8.51 -6.27
CA PHE A 217 3.45 8.50 -6.96
C PHE A 217 4.53 7.76 -6.17
N ILE A 218 4.61 7.97 -4.85
CA ILE A 218 5.54 7.24 -3.97
C ILE A 218 5.20 5.75 -3.94
N SER A 219 3.92 5.39 -3.82
CA SER A 219 3.43 4.01 -3.82
C SER A 219 3.83 3.28 -5.11
N LEU A 220 3.56 3.89 -6.26
CA LEU A 220 3.98 3.38 -7.58
C LEU A 220 5.50 3.19 -7.69
N LEU A 221 6.27 4.19 -7.25
CA LEU A 221 7.74 4.12 -7.28
C LEU A 221 8.27 3.02 -6.36
N SER A 222 7.72 2.92 -5.14
CA SER A 222 8.05 1.88 -4.17
C SER A 222 7.77 0.50 -4.74
N THR A 223 6.60 0.31 -5.35
CA THR A 223 6.24 -0.95 -6.00
C THR A 223 7.20 -1.26 -7.14
N ALA A 224 7.48 -0.31 -8.04
CA ALA A 224 8.43 -0.52 -9.13
C ALA A 224 9.82 -0.95 -8.63
N ILE A 225 10.37 -0.26 -7.62
CA ILE A 225 11.66 -0.60 -7.00
C ILE A 225 11.63 -2.00 -6.39
N ASN A 226 10.59 -2.32 -5.61
CA ASN A 226 10.44 -3.63 -4.98
C ASN A 226 10.36 -4.76 -6.01
N ARG A 227 9.64 -4.56 -7.12
CA ARG A 227 9.55 -5.58 -8.19
C ARG A 227 10.89 -5.76 -8.91
N ILE A 228 11.60 -4.67 -9.21
CA ILE A 228 12.95 -4.75 -9.80
C ILE A 228 13.89 -5.49 -8.86
N TYR A 229 13.86 -5.18 -7.57
CA TYR A 229 14.67 -5.87 -6.57
C TYR A 229 14.33 -7.36 -6.49
N GLU A 230 13.05 -7.73 -6.45
CA GLU A 230 12.63 -9.13 -6.40
C GLU A 230 13.00 -9.90 -7.67
N LEU A 231 12.93 -9.28 -8.86
CA LEU A 231 13.39 -9.88 -10.12
C LEU A 231 14.91 -10.11 -10.17
N ILE A 232 15.70 -9.16 -9.63
CA ILE A 232 17.16 -9.28 -9.56
C ILE A 232 17.59 -10.30 -8.49
N SER A 233 16.86 -10.36 -7.38
CA SER A 233 17.18 -11.23 -6.24
C SER A 233 16.61 -12.64 -6.36
N PHE A 234 15.79 -12.94 -7.38
CA PHE A 234 15.31 -14.29 -7.67
C PHE A 234 16.51 -15.21 -7.99
N PRO A 235 16.83 -16.20 -7.15
CA PRO A 235 17.84 -17.19 -7.49
C PRO A 235 17.29 -18.00 -8.68
N SER A 236 18.05 -18.04 -9.77
CA SER A 236 17.91 -19.10 -10.77
C SER A 236 17.97 -20.43 -10.02
N ASP A 237 16.88 -21.19 -10.05
CA ASP A 237 16.66 -22.52 -9.45
C ASP A 237 17.55 -23.60 -10.12
N LYS A 238 18.81 -23.26 -10.41
CA LYS A 238 19.83 -24.10 -11.03
C LYS A 238 20.96 -24.47 -10.08
N SER A 239 21.12 -23.80 -8.92
CA SER A 239 22.21 -24.11 -7.98
C SER A 239 21.87 -25.18 -6.92
N GLU A 240 20.60 -25.48 -6.64
CA GLU A 240 20.24 -26.54 -5.66
C GLU A 240 20.29 -27.97 -6.24
N ARG A 241 20.41 -28.12 -7.57
CA ARG A 241 20.56 -29.45 -8.20
C ARG A 241 22.00 -29.96 -8.31
N GLN A 242 23.01 -29.19 -7.88
CA GLN A 242 24.42 -29.61 -7.95
C GLN A 242 25.02 -30.06 -6.61
N HIS A 243 24.26 -30.07 -5.51
CA HIS A 243 24.74 -30.58 -4.22
C HIS A 243 24.09 -31.91 -3.77
N HIS A 244 23.39 -32.59 -4.68
CA HIS A 244 22.83 -33.93 -4.47
C HIS A 244 23.21 -34.93 -5.57
N ASN A 245 24.48 -34.90 -5.99
CA ASN A 245 25.14 -36.02 -6.67
C ASN A 245 26.35 -36.45 -5.86
#